data_AF-A0A427HS48-F1
#
_entry.id   AF-A0A427HS48-F1
#
_cell.length_a   1.000
_cell.length_b   1.000
_cell.length_c   1.000
_cell.angle_alpha   90.00
_cell.angle_beta   90.00
_cell.angle_gamma   90.00
#
_symmetry.space_group_name_H-M   'P 1'
#
loop_
_entity.id
_entity.type
_entity.pdbx_description
1 polymer ?
#
loop_
_entity_poly.entity_id
_entity_poly.type
_entity_poly.pdbx_seq_one_letter_code
_entity_poly.pdbx_strand_id
1 'polypeptide(L)'
;MSRQRTINDSAFWRSPKMAGRTQEDRSTLTYLLTCPFSNIIGAYQIVPRIAASEMGWDTESQFMPILRRLQDAGFIEYEPEQSYVWVHIWWDHNSPRMALGPTLRQKTFNQIRELPEQWRTLYTDDLIQRLPDNGELRELVSNAFGPSSAADEGSTDRVSIPYPYPIDRGRVNTNSNYNSNSNPTTPEPEPLGQLSTGEREQINVLLRNTPDQEARFLLAELSKAMARPGHITQSPIQYFHGLLQRHRSGDFVPTTQGAKTAATLARSQLKAMVVSGRR
;
A
#
# COMPACT_ATOMS: atom_id res chain seq x y z
N MET A 1 0.91 -14.70 -5.09
CA MET A 1 0.66 -15.43 -3.83
C MET A 1 -0.84 -15.66 -3.72
N SER A 2 -1.27 -16.90 -3.48
CA SER A 2 -2.67 -17.20 -3.19
C SER A 2 -3.08 -16.58 -1.86
N ARG A 3 -4.33 -16.14 -1.75
CA ARG A 3 -4.88 -15.58 -0.52
C ARG A 3 -5.33 -16.73 0.38
N GLN A 4 -4.80 -16.78 1.60
CA GLN A 4 -5.20 -17.76 2.61
C GLN A 4 -6.19 -17.14 3.61
N ARG A 5 -7.24 -17.89 3.94
CA ARG A 5 -8.20 -17.57 5.00
C ARG A 5 -8.16 -18.70 6.02
N THR A 6 -7.98 -18.35 7.28
CA THR A 6 -7.86 -19.31 8.38
C THR A 6 -9.02 -19.12 9.33
N ILE A 7 -9.65 -20.22 9.74
CA ILE A 7 -10.68 -20.23 10.77
C ILE A 7 -10.07 -20.88 12.01
N ASN A 8 -10.07 -20.14 13.12
CA ASN A 8 -9.71 -20.68 14.43
C ASN A 8 -10.77 -21.71 14.88
N ASP A 9 -10.35 -22.95 15.06
CA ASP A 9 -11.20 -24.10 15.40
C ASP A 9 -11.84 -23.96 16.78
N SER A 10 -11.10 -23.47 17.77
CA SER A 10 -11.59 -23.25 19.12
C SER A 10 -12.65 -22.13 19.17
N ALA A 11 -12.44 -21.07 18.40
CA ALA A 11 -13.36 -19.94 18.33
C ALA A 11 -14.58 -20.19 17.43
N PHE A 12 -14.51 -21.19 16.54
CA PHE A 12 -15.63 -21.54 15.65
C PHE A 12 -16.40 -22.77 16.14
N TRP A 13 -15.76 -23.94 16.16
CA TRP A 13 -16.42 -25.22 16.43
C TRP A 13 -16.66 -25.47 17.92
N ARG A 14 -15.79 -24.95 18.79
CA ARG A 14 -15.89 -25.11 20.26
C ARG A 14 -16.47 -23.89 20.96
N SER A 15 -16.90 -22.88 20.21
CA SER A 15 -17.46 -21.66 20.79
C SER A 15 -18.87 -21.91 21.34
N PRO A 16 -19.17 -21.50 22.59
CA PRO A 16 -20.52 -21.54 23.13
C PRO A 16 -21.54 -20.76 22.29
N LYS A 17 -21.09 -19.71 21.56
CA LYS A 17 -21.96 -18.94 20.65
C LYS A 17 -22.55 -19.82 19.53
N MET A 18 -21.84 -20.88 19.15
CA MET A 18 -22.22 -21.82 18.09
C MET A 18 -23.23 -22.88 18.55
N ALA A 19 -23.53 -22.95 19.85
CA ALA A 19 -24.56 -23.83 20.40
C ALA A 19 -25.94 -23.44 19.83
N GLY A 20 -26.72 -24.45 19.41
CA GLY A 20 -28.05 -24.22 18.84
C GLY A 20 -28.09 -23.62 17.43
N ARG A 21 -26.93 -23.40 16.78
CA ARG A 21 -26.85 -23.01 15.36
C ARG A 21 -27.06 -24.21 14.45
N THR A 22 -27.79 -24.01 13.36
CA THR A 22 -28.06 -25.06 12.38
C THR A 22 -26.80 -25.36 11.54
N GLN A 23 -26.84 -26.44 10.76
CA GLN A 23 -25.76 -26.73 9.82
C GLN A 23 -25.65 -25.66 8.72
N GLU A 24 -26.78 -25.10 8.29
CA GLU A 24 -26.83 -24.01 7.34
C GLU A 24 -26.16 -22.76 7.90
N ASP A 25 -26.46 -22.38 9.15
CA ASP A 25 -25.83 -21.23 9.82
C ASP A 25 -24.31 -21.35 9.84
N ARG A 26 -23.82 -22.53 10.23
CA ARG A 26 -22.38 -22.83 10.28
C ARG A 26 -21.76 -22.78 8.88
N SER A 27 -22.47 -23.28 7.88
CA SER A 27 -22.00 -23.29 6.49
C SER A 27 -21.92 -21.86 5.94
N THR A 28 -22.93 -21.02 6.21
CA THR A 28 -22.94 -19.60 5.81
C THR A 28 -21.88 -18.80 6.56
N LEU A 29 -21.70 -18.99 7.86
CA LEU A 29 -20.63 -18.31 8.60
C LEU A 29 -19.25 -18.72 8.09
N THR A 30 -19.03 -20.01 7.83
CA THR A 30 -17.79 -20.50 7.22
C THR A 30 -17.55 -19.84 5.86
N TYR A 31 -18.60 -19.77 5.03
CA TYR A 31 -18.55 -19.08 3.76
C TYR A 31 -18.18 -17.59 3.94
N LEU A 32 -18.86 -16.84 4.80
CA LEU A 32 -18.55 -15.43 5.03
C LEU A 32 -17.10 -15.21 5.53
N LEU A 33 -16.59 -16.10 6.39
CA LEU A 33 -15.20 -16.02 6.84
C LEU A 33 -14.16 -16.30 5.73
N THR A 34 -14.55 -16.97 4.64
CA THR A 34 -13.60 -17.50 3.64
C THR A 34 -13.87 -17.06 2.21
N CYS A 35 -15.01 -16.46 1.92
CA CYS A 35 -15.46 -16.21 0.55
C CYS A 35 -14.54 -15.25 -0.21
N PRO A 36 -14.59 -15.28 -1.56
CA PRO A 36 -13.79 -14.39 -2.40
C PRO A 36 -14.02 -12.90 -2.10
N PHE A 37 -15.26 -12.53 -1.77
CA PHE A 37 -15.66 -11.17 -1.43
C PHE A 37 -15.00 -10.62 -0.16
N SER A 38 -14.62 -11.49 0.79
CA SER A 38 -14.13 -11.03 2.09
C SER A 38 -12.89 -10.13 1.96
N ASN A 39 -12.62 -9.29 2.95
CA ASN A 39 -11.51 -8.33 2.87
C ASN A 39 -10.64 -8.38 4.14
N ILE A 40 -9.80 -7.39 4.42
CA ILE A 40 -8.90 -7.47 5.58
C ILE A 40 -9.68 -7.30 6.88
N ILE A 41 -10.75 -6.51 6.83
CA ILE A 41 -11.51 -6.02 7.98
C ILE A 41 -12.74 -6.86 8.33
N GLY A 42 -13.13 -7.80 7.46
CA GLY A 42 -14.31 -8.64 7.71
C GLY A 42 -15.64 -7.91 7.58
N ALA A 43 -15.63 -6.73 6.98
CA ALA A 43 -16.80 -5.95 6.63
C ALA A 43 -16.69 -5.52 5.17
N TYR A 44 -17.55 -6.03 4.30
CA TYR A 44 -17.40 -5.95 2.84
C TYR A 44 -18.73 -6.09 2.13
N GLN A 45 -18.79 -5.60 0.89
CA GLN A 45 -19.92 -5.80 0.01
C GLN A 45 -19.97 -7.23 -0.52
N ILE A 46 -21.17 -7.82 -0.54
CA ILE A 46 -21.47 -9.07 -1.22
C ILE A 46 -22.49 -8.85 -2.32
N VAL A 47 -22.57 -9.79 -3.26
CA VAL A 47 -23.71 -9.89 -4.17
C VAL A 47 -24.53 -11.10 -3.73
N PRO A 48 -25.68 -10.91 -3.06
CA PRO A 48 -26.43 -12.02 -2.43
C PRO A 48 -26.72 -13.16 -3.39
N ARG A 49 -27.06 -12.85 -4.65
CA ARG A 49 -27.32 -13.84 -5.68
C ARG A 49 -26.09 -14.70 -6.04
N ILE A 50 -24.90 -14.09 -6.09
CA ILE A 50 -23.66 -14.84 -6.36
C ILE A 50 -23.29 -15.67 -5.13
N ALA A 51 -23.37 -15.10 -3.93
CA ALA A 51 -23.09 -15.82 -2.70
C ALA A 51 -24.01 -17.03 -2.51
N ALA A 52 -25.32 -16.87 -2.71
CA ALA A 52 -26.28 -17.96 -2.69
C ALA A 52 -25.95 -19.02 -3.73
N SER A 53 -25.64 -18.62 -4.97
CA SER A 53 -25.25 -19.54 -6.04
C SER A 53 -23.97 -20.33 -5.71
N GLU A 54 -22.95 -19.70 -5.13
CA GLU A 54 -21.72 -20.38 -4.71
C GLU A 54 -21.97 -21.41 -3.60
N MET A 55 -22.99 -21.17 -2.77
CA MET A 55 -23.44 -22.10 -1.74
C MET A 55 -24.42 -23.16 -2.26
N GLY A 56 -24.86 -23.06 -3.52
CA GLY A 56 -25.85 -23.96 -4.12
C GLY A 56 -27.29 -23.71 -3.64
N TRP A 57 -27.60 -22.48 -3.22
CA TRP A 57 -28.86 -22.10 -2.61
C TRP A 57 -29.63 -21.07 -3.44
N ASP A 58 -30.94 -21.03 -3.21
CA ASP A 58 -31.77 -19.91 -3.66
C ASP A 58 -31.53 -18.66 -2.80
N THR A 59 -31.58 -17.49 -3.43
CA THR A 59 -31.26 -16.22 -2.75
C THR A 59 -32.33 -15.86 -1.72
N GLU A 60 -33.60 -15.85 -2.14
CA GLU A 60 -34.70 -15.31 -1.33
C GLU A 60 -35.24 -16.31 -0.31
N SER A 61 -35.34 -17.58 -0.69
CA SER A 61 -35.94 -18.62 0.16
C SER A 61 -34.96 -19.27 1.13
N GLN A 62 -33.64 -19.15 0.92
CA GLN A 62 -32.62 -19.78 1.75
C GLN A 62 -31.58 -18.80 2.27
N PHE A 63 -30.78 -18.20 1.37
CA PHE A 63 -29.61 -17.41 1.78
C PHE A 63 -30.00 -16.18 2.62
N MET A 64 -30.97 -15.40 2.17
CA MET A 64 -31.44 -14.20 2.89
C MET A 64 -32.06 -14.51 4.26
N PRO A 65 -32.95 -15.52 4.40
CA PRO A 65 -33.42 -15.98 5.72
C PRO A 65 -32.30 -16.40 6.67
N ILE A 66 -31.26 -17.06 6.16
CA ILE A 66 -30.12 -17.49 6.98
C ILE A 66 -29.28 -16.28 7.41
N LEU A 67 -29.02 -15.30 6.51
CA LEU A 67 -28.38 -14.04 6.89
C LEU A 67 -29.15 -13.33 8.00
N ARG A 68 -30.48 -13.22 7.88
CA ARG A 68 -31.32 -12.63 8.93
C ARG A 68 -31.18 -13.39 10.26
N ARG A 69 -31.25 -14.73 10.23
CA ARG A 69 -31.08 -15.57 11.43
C ARG A 69 -29.71 -15.39 12.08
N LEU A 70 -28.66 -15.21 11.29
CA LEU A 70 -27.31 -14.94 11.78
C LEU A 70 -27.18 -13.53 12.37
N GLN A 71 -27.85 -12.54 11.78
CA GLN A 71 -27.93 -11.18 12.30
C GLN A 71 -28.70 -11.11 13.62
N ASP A 72 -29.86 -11.76 13.70
CA ASP A 72 -30.63 -11.87 14.95
C ASP A 72 -29.84 -12.56 16.07
N ALA A 73 -28.94 -13.49 15.71
CA ALA A 73 -28.03 -14.15 16.64
C ALA A 73 -26.74 -13.35 16.93
N GLY A 74 -26.57 -12.17 16.35
CA GLY A 74 -25.46 -11.25 16.59
C GLY A 74 -24.12 -11.65 15.94
N PHE A 75 -24.12 -12.60 15.00
CA PHE A 75 -22.90 -13.03 14.32
C PHE A 75 -22.46 -12.09 13.21
N ILE A 76 -23.42 -11.43 12.59
CA ILE A 76 -23.21 -10.51 11.49
C ILE A 76 -24.12 -9.29 11.63
N GLU A 77 -23.81 -8.23 10.92
CA GLU A 77 -24.76 -7.18 10.53
C GLU A 77 -24.86 -7.17 9.00
N TYR A 78 -26.07 -7.03 8.46
CA TYR A 78 -26.30 -6.97 7.01
C TYR A 78 -27.07 -5.69 6.64
N GLU A 79 -26.47 -4.89 5.75
CA GLU A 79 -27.07 -3.67 5.21
C GLU A 79 -27.62 -3.95 3.81
N PRO A 80 -28.95 -4.04 3.62
CA PRO A 80 -29.55 -4.45 2.36
C PRO A 80 -29.33 -3.46 1.22
N GLU A 81 -29.29 -2.15 1.48
CA GLU A 81 -29.25 -1.14 0.41
C GLU A 81 -27.98 -1.23 -0.42
N GLN A 82 -26.84 -1.40 0.25
CA GLN A 82 -25.54 -1.53 -0.39
C GLN A 82 -25.03 -2.97 -0.40
N SER A 83 -25.80 -3.91 0.16
CA SER A 83 -25.43 -5.33 0.32
C SER A 83 -24.10 -5.52 1.05
N TYR A 84 -23.86 -4.74 2.10
CA TYR A 84 -22.70 -4.90 2.96
C TYR A 84 -22.99 -5.94 4.04
N VAL A 85 -21.99 -6.75 4.36
CA VAL A 85 -21.99 -7.64 5.52
C VAL A 85 -20.82 -7.29 6.41
N TRP A 86 -21.07 -7.18 7.72
CA TRP A 86 -20.04 -7.09 8.74
C TRP A 86 -20.07 -8.37 9.58
N VAL A 87 -18.99 -9.14 9.58
CA VAL A 87 -18.86 -10.38 10.33
C VAL A 87 -18.28 -10.10 11.72
N HIS A 88 -19.10 -10.09 12.77
CA HIS A 88 -18.67 -9.71 14.13
C HIS A 88 -17.65 -10.67 14.76
N ILE A 89 -17.64 -11.94 14.33
CA ILE A 89 -16.66 -12.93 14.78
C ILE A 89 -15.36 -12.90 13.95
N TRP A 90 -15.19 -11.94 13.02
CA TRP A 90 -14.02 -11.89 12.14
C TRP A 90 -12.70 -11.85 12.91
N TRP A 91 -12.62 -11.03 13.95
CA TRP A 91 -11.42 -10.85 14.78
C TRP A 91 -11.17 -12.02 15.75
N ASP A 92 -12.13 -12.94 15.90
CA ASP A 92 -11.90 -14.20 16.62
C ASP A 92 -11.06 -15.19 15.79
N HIS A 93 -10.96 -14.95 14.48
CA HIS A 93 -10.23 -15.79 13.51
C HIS A 93 -9.06 -15.07 12.85
N ASN A 94 -9.06 -13.74 12.81
CA ASN A 94 -8.06 -12.91 12.16
C ASN A 94 -7.43 -11.94 13.17
N SER A 95 -6.16 -11.54 12.94
CA SER A 95 -5.46 -10.66 13.87
C SER A 95 -5.66 -9.18 13.51
N PRO A 96 -6.30 -8.36 14.36
CA PRO A 96 -6.42 -6.91 14.11
C PRO A 96 -5.04 -6.22 14.12
N ARG A 97 -4.11 -6.74 14.93
CA ARG A 97 -2.70 -6.25 14.96
C ARG A 97 -2.01 -6.45 13.61
N MET A 98 -2.23 -7.58 12.94
CA MET A 98 -1.64 -7.82 11.60
C MET A 98 -2.31 -6.95 10.53
N ALA A 99 -3.63 -6.75 10.62
CA ALA A 99 -4.37 -5.87 9.71
C ALA A 99 -3.88 -4.41 9.77
N LEU A 100 -3.42 -3.94 10.93
CA LEU A 100 -2.85 -2.59 11.13
C LEU A 100 -1.32 -2.53 11.01
N GLY A 101 -0.70 -3.64 10.63
CA GLY A 101 0.74 -3.72 10.35
C GLY A 101 1.15 -2.76 9.21
N PRO A 102 2.42 -2.33 9.14
CA PRO A 102 2.86 -1.27 8.24
C PRO A 102 2.49 -1.47 6.76
N THR A 103 2.45 -2.72 6.30
CA THR A 103 2.16 -3.06 4.89
C THR A 103 0.67 -3.08 4.56
N LEU A 104 -0.20 -3.39 5.53
CA LEU A 104 -1.64 -3.53 5.30
C LEU A 104 -2.44 -2.32 5.76
N ARG A 105 -1.89 -1.53 6.68
CA ARG A 105 -2.58 -0.40 7.34
C ARG A 105 -3.33 0.51 6.40
N GLN A 106 -2.68 1.00 5.34
CA GLN A 106 -3.32 1.93 4.42
C GLN A 106 -4.54 1.29 3.74
N LYS A 107 -4.43 0.03 3.34
CA LYS A 107 -5.52 -0.71 2.71
C LYS A 107 -6.65 -0.98 3.70
N THR A 108 -6.31 -1.36 4.93
CA THR A 108 -7.27 -1.52 6.04
C THR A 108 -8.05 -0.22 6.27
N PHE A 109 -7.37 0.93 6.28
CA PHE A 109 -8.00 2.23 6.48
C PHE A 109 -8.90 2.64 5.32
N ASN A 110 -8.49 2.38 4.09
CA ASN A 110 -9.35 2.60 2.93
C ASN A 110 -10.63 1.76 3.00
N GLN A 111 -10.51 0.47 3.39
CA GLN A 111 -11.68 -0.41 3.54
C GLN A 111 -12.62 0.06 4.65
N ILE A 112 -12.11 0.60 5.76
CA ILE A 112 -12.97 1.17 6.82
C ILE A 112 -13.72 2.41 6.31
N ARG A 113 -13.07 3.27 5.50
CA ARG A 113 -13.72 4.45 4.89
C ARG A 113 -14.80 4.09 3.87
N GLU A 114 -14.67 2.94 3.22
CA GLU A 114 -15.65 2.43 2.25
C GLU A 114 -16.91 1.86 2.91
N LEU A 115 -16.88 1.58 4.23
CA LEU A 115 -18.04 1.07 4.94
C LEU A 115 -19.22 2.07 4.93
N PRO A 116 -20.47 1.57 5.04
CA PRO A 116 -21.64 2.39 5.31
C PRO A 116 -21.39 3.36 6.46
N GLU A 117 -21.82 4.61 6.30
CA GLU A 117 -21.49 5.68 7.25
C GLU A 117 -21.99 5.36 8.66
N GLN A 118 -23.19 4.77 8.79
CA GLN A 118 -23.74 4.33 10.07
C GLN A 118 -22.88 3.28 10.80
N TRP A 119 -22.04 2.53 10.09
CA TRP A 119 -21.22 1.48 10.67
C TRP A 119 -19.82 1.95 11.03
N ARG A 120 -19.30 3.03 10.44
CA ARG A 120 -17.88 3.40 10.60
C ARG A 120 -17.51 3.58 12.07
N THR A 121 -18.26 4.37 12.81
CA THR A 121 -18.01 4.61 14.23
C THR A 121 -18.14 3.33 15.05
N LEU A 122 -19.22 2.56 14.85
CA LEU A 122 -19.45 1.29 15.55
C LEU A 122 -18.32 0.28 15.28
N TYR A 123 -17.88 0.21 14.02
CA TYR A 123 -16.80 -0.67 13.58
C TYR A 123 -15.46 -0.26 14.18
N THR A 124 -15.16 1.04 14.18
CA THR A 124 -13.93 1.58 14.78
C THR A 124 -13.89 1.31 16.29
N ASP A 125 -15.01 1.46 16.99
CA ASP A 125 -15.10 1.19 18.43
C ASP A 125 -14.88 -0.30 18.74
N ASP A 126 -15.52 -1.21 18.01
CA ASP A 126 -15.25 -2.66 18.14
C ASP A 126 -13.77 -2.97 17.85
N LEU A 127 -13.22 -2.45 16.74
CA LEU A 127 -11.81 -2.68 16.40
C LEU A 127 -10.86 -2.23 17.51
N ILE A 128 -11.10 -1.07 18.12
CA ILE A 128 -10.28 -0.55 19.23
C ILE A 128 -10.36 -1.49 20.43
N GLN A 129 -11.55 -1.98 20.78
CA GLN A 129 -11.74 -2.94 21.88
C GLN A 129 -11.03 -4.27 21.64
N ARG A 130 -10.88 -4.69 20.38
CA ARG A 130 -10.20 -5.94 19.99
C ARG A 130 -8.67 -5.83 19.94
N LEU A 131 -8.12 -4.62 19.95
CA LEU A 131 -6.67 -4.42 19.98
C LEU A 131 -6.11 -4.64 21.39
N PRO A 132 -4.88 -5.17 21.53
CA PRO A 132 -4.22 -5.24 22.83
C PRO A 132 -3.99 -3.83 23.40
N ASP A 133 -3.79 -3.70 24.71
CA ASP A 133 -3.62 -2.41 25.43
C ASP A 133 -2.37 -1.60 25.05
N ASN A 134 -1.68 -1.96 23.97
CA ASN A 134 -0.64 -1.14 23.37
C ASN A 134 -1.30 0.12 22.78
N GLY A 135 -1.21 1.24 23.51
CA GLY A 135 -1.85 2.52 23.20
C GLY A 135 -1.61 3.00 21.76
N GLU A 136 -0.42 2.75 21.20
CA GLU A 136 -0.06 3.22 19.85
C GLU A 136 -1.05 2.82 18.75
N LEU A 137 -1.52 1.57 18.72
CA LEU A 137 -2.44 1.12 17.66
C LEU A 137 -3.85 1.66 17.88
N ARG A 138 -4.30 1.75 19.14
CA ARG A 138 -5.59 2.32 19.48
C ARG A 138 -5.62 3.81 19.14
N GLU A 139 -4.60 4.56 19.56
CA GLU A 139 -4.42 5.98 19.22
C GLU A 139 -4.35 6.19 17.71
N LEU A 140 -3.64 5.33 16.98
CA LEU A 140 -3.55 5.43 15.52
C LEU A 140 -4.94 5.30 14.88
N VAL A 141 -5.77 4.35 15.32
CA VAL A 141 -7.14 4.18 14.84
C VAL A 141 -8.02 5.37 15.27
N SER A 142 -7.94 5.80 16.53
CA SER A 142 -8.68 6.95 17.06
C SER A 142 -8.30 8.26 16.36
N ASN A 143 -7.04 8.48 16.00
CA ASN A 143 -6.62 9.68 15.25
C ASN A 143 -7.10 9.65 13.80
N ALA A 144 -7.26 8.46 13.22
CA ALA A 144 -7.68 8.31 11.83
C ALA A 144 -9.21 8.40 11.64
N PHE A 145 -9.99 8.03 12.67
CA PHE A 145 -11.45 7.87 12.59
C PHE A 145 -12.23 8.46 13.77
N GLY A 146 -11.54 9.06 14.73
CA GLY A 146 -12.18 9.71 15.87
C GLY A 146 -13.03 10.90 15.43
N PRO A 147 -13.96 11.34 16.28
CA PRO A 147 -14.73 12.55 16.01
C PRO A 147 -13.73 13.70 15.90
N SER A 148 -13.57 14.27 14.71
CA SER A 148 -12.89 15.56 14.56
C SER A 148 -13.55 16.51 15.53
N SER A 149 -12.79 17.02 16.50
CA SER A 149 -13.18 18.21 17.24
C SER A 149 -13.60 19.23 16.20
N ALA A 150 -14.87 19.61 16.21
CA ALA A 150 -15.40 20.69 15.40
C ALA A 150 -14.74 22.01 15.88
N ALA A 151 -13.52 22.25 15.42
CA ALA A 151 -12.72 23.45 15.64
C ALA A 151 -11.56 23.58 14.63
N ASP A 152 -11.74 23.06 13.41
CA ASP A 152 -10.87 23.44 12.28
C ASP A 152 -11.76 24.01 11.16
N GLU A 153 -12.36 25.16 11.47
CA GLU A 153 -12.74 26.14 10.44
C GLU A 153 -11.44 26.64 9.81
N GLY A 154 -11.01 25.97 8.74
CA GLY A 154 -9.81 26.36 8.02
C GLY A 154 -9.51 25.49 6.81
N SER A 155 -10.12 25.84 5.67
CA SER A 155 -9.64 25.47 4.32
C SER A 155 -9.93 24.01 3.91
N THR A 156 -10.96 23.70 3.13
CA THR A 156 -11.12 24.18 1.76
C THR A 156 -12.55 23.94 1.29
N ASP A 157 -13.18 25.04 0.90
CA ASP A 157 -14.37 25.10 0.08
C ASP A 157 -14.21 24.22 -1.18
N ARG A 158 -14.89 23.07 -1.19
CA ARG A 158 -15.13 22.29 -2.41
C ARG A 158 -16.59 22.47 -2.80
N VAL A 159 -16.85 23.62 -3.43
CA VAL A 159 -18.07 23.86 -4.21
C VAL A 159 -18.27 22.68 -5.18
N SER A 160 -19.41 22.02 -5.05
CA SER A 160 -19.85 20.97 -5.97
C SER A 160 -20.11 21.59 -7.35
N ILE A 161 -19.43 21.11 -8.39
CA ILE A 161 -19.75 21.50 -9.77
C ILE A 161 -20.85 20.55 -10.27
N PRO A 162 -22.01 21.05 -10.74
CA PRO A 162 -23.06 20.22 -11.31
C PRO A 162 -22.63 19.69 -12.68
N TYR A 163 -22.93 18.43 -12.99
CA TYR A 163 -22.71 17.84 -14.31
C TYR A 163 -23.63 18.49 -15.37
N PRO A 164 -23.10 19.03 -16.47
CA PRO A 164 -23.91 19.38 -17.64
C PRO A 164 -24.02 18.18 -18.59
N TYR A 165 -25.25 17.79 -18.92
CA TYR A 165 -25.54 16.89 -20.04
C TYR A 165 -25.28 17.58 -21.40
N PRO A 166 -25.06 16.81 -22.49
CA PRO A 166 -24.47 17.31 -23.73
C PRO A 166 -25.53 17.76 -24.73
N ILE A 167 -25.52 19.04 -25.12
CA ILE A 167 -26.12 19.51 -26.38
C ILE A 167 -25.18 20.52 -27.05
N ASP A 168 -24.60 20.05 -28.15
CA ASP A 168 -24.20 20.75 -29.37
C ASP A 168 -24.28 22.29 -29.43
N ARG A 169 -23.13 22.94 -29.60
CA ARG A 169 -22.74 23.68 -30.82
C ARG A 169 -21.52 24.55 -30.55
N GLY A 170 -20.56 24.47 -31.46
CA GLY A 170 -19.22 25.00 -31.27
C GLY A 170 -19.12 26.52 -31.23
N ARG A 171 -18.03 26.97 -30.63
CA ARG A 171 -17.24 28.09 -31.14
C ARG A 171 -15.83 28.01 -30.60
N VAL A 172 -14.90 28.20 -31.53
CA VAL A 172 -13.47 28.34 -31.37
C VAL A 172 -13.16 29.44 -30.35
N ASN A 173 -12.27 29.18 -29.40
CA ASN A 173 -11.43 30.24 -28.84
C ASN A 173 -10.09 29.69 -28.33
N THR A 174 -9.04 30.33 -28.83
CA THR A 174 -7.64 30.33 -28.42
C THR A 174 -7.46 30.44 -26.91
N ASN A 175 -6.54 29.65 -26.34
CA ASN A 175 -5.89 29.96 -25.08
C ASN A 175 -4.39 29.64 -25.14
N SER A 176 -3.62 30.66 -24.79
CA SER A 176 -2.17 30.70 -24.62
C SER A 176 -1.73 29.80 -23.47
N ASN A 177 -0.84 28.85 -23.77
CA ASN A 177 -0.21 27.99 -22.79
C ASN A 177 1.05 28.68 -22.24
N TYR A 178 1.00 29.23 -21.03
CA TYR A 178 2.19 29.61 -20.29
C TYR A 178 2.81 28.34 -19.71
N ASN A 179 3.73 27.75 -20.48
CA ASN A 179 4.61 26.69 -20.00
C ASN A 179 5.88 27.35 -19.43
N SER A 180 6.00 27.41 -18.11
CA SER A 180 7.26 27.80 -17.45
C SER A 180 8.23 26.62 -17.49
N ASN A 181 8.94 26.50 -18.60
CA ASN A 181 10.16 25.72 -18.73
C ASN A 181 11.30 26.46 -18.02
N SER A 182 11.69 26.01 -16.83
CA SER A 182 12.99 26.33 -16.24
C SER A 182 13.99 25.27 -16.67
N ASN A 183 14.78 25.60 -17.69
CA ASN A 183 15.90 24.81 -18.18
C ASN A 183 17.20 25.42 -17.63
N PRO A 184 18.02 24.73 -16.83
CA PRO A 184 19.43 25.02 -16.75
C PRO A 184 20.18 24.00 -17.62
N THR A 185 20.73 24.51 -18.72
CA THR A 185 21.65 23.81 -19.60
C THR A 185 22.88 23.34 -18.81
N THR A 186 23.03 22.04 -18.60
CA THR A 186 24.32 21.38 -18.30
C THR A 186 24.25 19.96 -18.84
N PRO A 187 25.25 19.47 -19.62
CA PRO A 187 25.15 18.20 -20.33
C PRO A 187 25.23 17.05 -19.33
N GLU A 188 24.07 16.49 -18.96
CA GLU A 188 23.97 15.38 -18.03
C GLU A 188 23.82 14.06 -18.81
N PRO A 189 24.67 13.06 -18.57
CA PRO A 189 24.56 11.77 -19.23
C PRO A 189 23.28 11.08 -18.77
N GLU A 190 22.38 10.78 -19.71
CA GLU A 190 21.27 9.83 -19.56
C GLU A 190 21.78 8.52 -18.93
N PRO A 191 21.28 8.13 -17.74
CA PRO A 191 20.66 6.82 -17.70
C PRO A 191 19.59 6.68 -16.59
N LEU A 192 18.38 7.21 -16.77
CA LEU A 192 17.25 6.92 -15.86
C LEU A 192 15.93 6.63 -16.59
N GLY A 193 15.95 6.42 -17.92
CA GLY A 193 14.77 6.16 -18.74
C GLY A 193 13.90 4.96 -18.30
N GLN A 194 14.45 4.03 -17.52
CA GLN A 194 13.78 2.79 -17.07
C GLN A 194 13.16 2.84 -15.67
N LEU A 195 13.36 3.92 -14.91
CA LEU A 195 12.80 4.09 -13.55
C LEU A 195 11.53 4.94 -13.60
N SER A 196 10.55 4.60 -12.76
CA SER A 196 9.32 5.38 -12.60
C SER A 196 9.61 6.75 -11.98
N THR A 197 8.73 7.73 -12.23
CA THR A 197 8.86 9.11 -11.71
C THR A 197 9.05 9.13 -10.18
N GLY A 198 8.41 8.22 -9.45
CA GLY A 198 8.55 8.11 -7.99
C GLY A 198 9.90 7.55 -7.53
N GLU A 199 10.48 6.60 -8.27
CA GLU A 199 11.81 6.04 -7.95
C GLU A 199 12.92 7.06 -8.21
N ARG A 200 12.77 7.88 -9.25
CA ARG A 200 13.69 8.99 -9.55
C ARG A 200 13.69 10.04 -8.44
N GLU A 201 12.52 10.42 -7.93
CA GLU A 201 12.41 11.39 -6.84
C GLU A 201 13.07 10.87 -5.56
N GLN A 202 12.89 9.59 -5.23
CA GLN A 202 13.54 8.99 -4.06
C GLN A 202 15.07 8.93 -4.19
N ILE A 203 15.59 8.61 -5.37
CA ILE A 203 17.04 8.61 -5.63
C ILE A 203 17.61 10.03 -5.52
N ASN A 204 16.89 11.04 -6.04
CA ASN A 204 17.27 12.45 -5.91
C ASN A 204 17.29 12.91 -4.46
N VAL A 205 16.32 12.50 -3.64
CA VAL A 205 16.30 12.79 -2.20
C VAL A 205 17.51 12.16 -1.49
N LEU A 206 17.89 10.93 -1.84
CA LEU A 206 19.05 10.24 -1.25
C LEU A 206 20.39 10.86 -1.65
N LEU A 207 20.47 11.49 -2.82
CA LEU A 207 21.67 12.15 -3.33
C LEU A 207 21.88 13.58 -2.79
N ARG A 208 20.92 14.16 -2.08
CA ARG A 208 20.99 15.56 -1.58
C ARG A 208 22.22 15.89 -0.71
N ASN A 209 22.84 14.88 -0.10
CA ASN A 209 23.99 15.04 0.80
C ASN A 209 25.29 14.46 0.21
N THR A 210 25.31 14.17 -1.10
CA THR A 210 26.46 13.55 -1.79
C THR A 210 27.01 14.55 -2.82
N PRO A 211 28.32 14.80 -2.88
CA PRO A 211 28.91 15.72 -3.86
C PRO A 211 28.67 15.24 -5.30
N ASP A 212 28.46 16.19 -6.22
CA ASP A 212 28.00 15.95 -7.59
C ASP A 212 28.85 14.95 -8.38
N GLN A 213 30.15 14.89 -8.10
CA GLN A 213 31.07 13.96 -8.76
C GLN A 213 30.84 12.51 -8.33
N GLU A 214 30.54 12.27 -7.06
CA GLU A 214 30.27 10.96 -6.49
C GLU A 214 28.86 10.48 -6.87
N ALA A 215 27.88 11.40 -6.89
CA ALA A 215 26.53 11.14 -7.34
C ALA A 215 26.50 10.58 -8.77
N ARG A 216 27.31 11.13 -9.68
CA ARG A 216 27.45 10.65 -11.06
C ARG A 216 27.99 9.22 -11.14
N PHE A 217 28.96 8.85 -10.31
CA PHE A 217 29.50 7.49 -10.28
C PHE A 217 28.47 6.47 -9.76
N LEU A 218 27.68 6.84 -8.74
CA LEU A 218 26.63 6.00 -8.17
C LEU A 218 25.49 5.76 -9.16
N LEU A 219 25.05 6.81 -9.88
CA LEU A 219 24.03 6.70 -10.92
C LEU A 219 24.50 5.88 -12.13
N ALA A 220 25.77 5.98 -12.49
CA ALA A 220 26.36 5.18 -13.57
C ALA A 220 26.45 3.68 -13.21
N GLU A 221 26.67 3.33 -11.94
CA GLU A 221 26.62 1.94 -11.49
C GLU A 221 25.20 1.39 -11.39
N LEU A 222 24.26 2.22 -10.93
CA LEU A 222 22.85 1.84 -10.90
C LEU A 222 22.35 1.50 -12.30
N SER A 223 22.65 2.35 -13.29
CA SER A 223 22.23 2.09 -14.67
C SER A 223 22.87 0.85 -15.28
N LYS A 224 24.15 0.60 -15.00
CA LYS A 224 24.84 -0.61 -15.44
C LYS A 224 24.26 -1.88 -14.81
N ALA A 225 23.87 -1.82 -13.54
CA ALA A 225 23.21 -2.92 -12.86
C ALA A 225 21.80 -3.17 -13.42
N MET A 226 21.06 -2.11 -13.76
CA MET A 226 19.75 -2.22 -14.40
C MET A 226 19.81 -2.77 -15.83
N ALA A 227 20.89 -2.50 -16.58
CA ALA A 227 21.09 -3.02 -17.93
C ALA A 227 21.36 -4.54 -17.97
N ARG A 228 21.68 -5.18 -16.83
CA ARG A 228 21.94 -6.63 -16.74
C ARG A 228 20.75 -7.35 -16.10
N PRO A 229 19.89 -8.03 -16.90
CA PRO A 229 18.73 -8.73 -16.34
C PRO A 229 19.17 -9.82 -15.35
N GLY A 230 18.59 -9.82 -14.15
CA GLY A 230 18.89 -10.76 -13.07
C GLY A 230 19.98 -10.32 -12.07
N HIS A 231 20.62 -9.17 -12.26
CA HIS A 231 21.62 -8.66 -11.31
C HIS A 231 21.00 -7.96 -10.09
N ILE A 232 19.80 -7.39 -10.26
CA ILE A 232 19.01 -6.78 -9.18
C ILE A 232 17.95 -7.80 -8.77
N THR A 233 18.09 -8.37 -7.58
CA THR A 233 17.21 -9.44 -7.07
C THR A 233 16.07 -8.93 -6.17
N GLN A 234 16.13 -7.68 -5.69
CA GLN A 234 15.17 -7.12 -4.72
C GLN A 234 14.43 -5.88 -5.24
N SER A 235 15.08 -4.71 -5.30
CA SER A 235 14.58 -3.52 -6.02
C SER A 235 15.72 -2.56 -6.38
N PRO A 236 15.59 -1.75 -7.44
CA PRO A 236 16.62 -0.77 -7.82
C PRO A 236 16.96 0.22 -6.70
N ILE A 237 15.96 0.62 -5.89
CA ILE A 237 16.15 1.53 -4.75
C ILE A 237 16.96 0.85 -3.63
N GLN A 238 16.66 -0.41 -3.31
CA GLN A 238 17.42 -1.14 -2.27
C GLN A 238 18.86 -1.40 -2.70
N TYR A 239 19.07 -1.70 -3.98
CA TYR A 239 20.41 -1.80 -4.56
C TYR A 239 21.16 -0.47 -4.47
N PHE A 240 20.51 0.66 -4.78
CA PHE A 240 21.09 1.99 -4.66
C PHE A 240 21.45 2.37 -3.21
N HIS A 241 20.60 2.00 -2.24
CA HIS A 241 20.90 2.19 -0.81
C HIS A 241 22.16 1.40 -0.40
N GLY A 242 22.33 0.18 -0.90
CA GLY A 242 23.54 -0.62 -0.69
C GLY A 242 24.79 0.01 -1.31
N LEU A 243 24.69 0.56 -2.52
CA LEU A 243 25.78 1.32 -3.15
C LEU A 243 26.18 2.54 -2.33
N LEU A 244 25.20 3.29 -1.83
CA LEU A 244 25.41 4.50 -1.04
C LEU A 244 26.04 4.19 0.33
N GLN A 245 25.68 3.04 0.94
CA GLN A 245 26.30 2.56 2.17
C GLN A 245 27.76 2.16 1.96
N ARG A 246 28.08 1.47 0.85
CA ARG A 246 29.46 1.10 0.47
C ARG A 246 30.30 2.31 0.11
N HIS A 247 29.69 3.34 -0.45
CA HIS A 247 30.34 4.62 -0.70
C HIS A 247 30.73 5.31 0.61
N ARG A 248 29.80 5.37 1.58
CA ARG A 248 30.07 5.95 2.90
C ARG A 248 31.11 5.19 3.71
N SER A 249 31.26 3.88 3.50
CA SER A 249 32.27 3.06 4.16
C SER A 249 33.64 3.08 3.47
N GLY A 250 33.78 3.75 2.31
CA GLY A 250 35.03 3.81 1.54
C GLY A 250 35.34 2.55 0.71
N ASP A 251 34.45 1.55 0.71
CA ASP A 251 34.60 0.28 -0.01
C ASP A 251 34.01 0.31 -1.43
N PHE A 252 33.52 1.46 -1.88
CA PHE A 252 32.98 1.62 -3.22
C PHE A 252 34.09 1.89 -4.24
N VAL A 253 34.29 0.94 -5.16
CA VAL A 253 35.14 1.13 -6.34
C VAL A 253 34.24 1.28 -7.56
N PRO A 254 34.15 2.47 -8.18
CA PRO A 254 33.30 2.68 -9.36
C PRO A 254 33.82 1.89 -10.56
N THR A 255 32.99 1.07 -11.21
CA THR A 255 33.40 0.33 -12.42
C THR A 255 33.45 1.22 -13.67
N THR A 256 32.89 2.45 -13.59
CA THR A 256 32.96 3.48 -14.65
C THR A 256 34.18 4.40 -14.54
N GLN A 257 35.20 4.01 -13.77
CA GLN A 257 36.54 4.45 -14.09
C GLN A 257 37.02 3.65 -15.30
N GLY A 258 36.79 4.20 -16.49
CA GLY A 258 37.45 3.70 -17.70
C GLY A 258 38.92 3.49 -17.39
N ALA A 259 39.47 2.36 -17.84
CA ALA A 259 40.81 1.83 -17.61
C ALA A 259 41.99 2.82 -17.82
N LYS A 260 41.73 4.07 -18.19
CA LYS A 260 42.69 5.15 -18.36
C LYS A 260 43.00 5.93 -17.08
N THR A 261 42.08 6.14 -16.12
CA THR A 261 42.41 6.91 -14.90
C THR A 261 43.22 6.10 -13.90
N ALA A 262 42.89 4.83 -13.67
CA ALA A 262 43.69 3.92 -12.85
C ALA A 262 45.10 3.71 -13.42
N ALA A 263 45.24 3.59 -14.76
CA ALA A 263 46.54 3.51 -15.41
C ALA A 263 47.33 4.84 -15.35
N THR A 264 46.65 5.99 -15.29
CA THR A 264 47.30 7.30 -15.18
C THR A 264 47.72 7.61 -13.74
N LEU A 265 46.95 7.18 -12.74
CA LEU A 265 47.28 7.27 -11.32
C LEU A 265 48.40 6.27 -10.95
N ALA A 266 48.36 5.05 -11.51
CA ALA A 266 49.45 4.10 -11.40
C ALA A 266 50.73 4.58 -12.10
N ARG A 267 50.63 5.18 -13.30
CA ARG A 267 51.78 5.78 -14.01
C ARG A 267 52.33 7.02 -13.31
N SER A 268 51.51 7.87 -12.70
CA SER A 268 51.98 9.03 -11.95
C SER A 268 52.66 8.63 -10.65
N GLN A 269 52.15 7.60 -9.96
CA GLN A 269 52.80 7.01 -8.78
C GLN A 269 54.13 6.32 -9.13
N LEU A 270 54.20 5.57 -10.25
CA LEU A 270 55.46 4.99 -10.74
C LEU A 270 56.47 6.06 -11.15
N LYS A 271 56.04 7.14 -11.80
CA LYS A 271 56.92 8.25 -12.20
C LYS A 271 57.44 9.04 -10.99
N ALA A 272 56.63 9.18 -9.92
CA ALA A 272 57.06 9.76 -8.65
C ALA A 272 58.09 8.88 -7.91
N MET A 273 57.93 7.56 -7.92
CA MET A 273 58.91 6.62 -7.33
C MET A 273 60.24 6.59 -8.11
N VAL A 274 60.21 6.67 -9.45
CA VAL A 274 61.44 6.71 -10.27
C VAL A 274 62.21 8.04 -10.11
N VAL A 275 61.52 9.15 -9.87
CA VAL A 275 62.15 10.45 -9.58
C VAL A 275 62.74 10.50 -8.16
N SER A 276 62.14 9.78 -7.21
CA SER A 276 62.67 9.67 -5.83
C SER A 276 63.81 8.66 -5.66
N GLY A 277 64.06 7.80 -6.67
CA GLY A 277 65.10 6.76 -6.64
C GLY A 277 66.39 7.08 -7.42
N ARG A 278 66.53 8.30 -7.95
CA ARG A 278 67.77 8.79 -8.56
C ARG A 278 68.34 9.95 -7.73
N ARG A 279 68.94 9.62 -6.60
CA ARG A 279 70.02 10.39 -5.96
C ARG A 279 71.07 9.42 -5.48
#